data_AF-A0AB33CV31-F1
#
_entry.id   AF-A0AB33CV31-F1
#
_cell.length_a   1.000
_cell.length_b   1.000
_cell.length_c   1.000
_cell.angle_alpha   90.00
_cell.angle_beta   90.00
_cell.angle_gamma   90.00
#
_symmetry.space_group_name_H-M   'P 1'
#
loop_
_entity.id
_entity.type
_entity.pdbx_description
1 polymer ?
#
loop_
_entity_poly.entity_id
_entity_poly.type
_entity_poly.pdbx_seq_one_letter_code
_entity_poly.pdbx_strand_id
1 'polypeptide(L)'
;MTSSKLPSRFVRRRQLLLGSAAGLGAAWLPINLHAQVAFDQLLKPATAAQVQAIVDEFLKGASPEEKGMKLEMPALGDNPAAVPVKVVLDLPASDDVYCQELIILAQGNPHPLACRFNFTALAGTTEVAVRLRLIETQTIRALARLNDGRVLSAQHHITVTAGGCGM
;
A
#
# COMPACT_ATOMS: atom_id res chain seq x y z
N MET A 1 -20.39 38.19 -77.94
CA MET A 1 -19.43 38.56 -76.87
C MET A 1 -19.91 39.90 -76.31
N THR A 2 -20.23 40.15 -75.05
CA THR A 2 -20.12 39.43 -73.77
C THR A 2 -21.07 40.18 -72.82
N SER A 3 -21.93 39.45 -72.08
CA SER A 3 -22.86 40.04 -71.11
C SER A 3 -22.13 40.55 -69.87
N SER A 4 -22.42 41.80 -69.51
CA SER A 4 -21.92 42.53 -68.35
C SER A 4 -22.71 42.13 -67.08
N LYS A 5 -21.98 41.80 -66.01
CA LYS A 5 -22.50 41.44 -64.69
C LYS A 5 -23.03 42.66 -63.94
N LEU A 6 -24.19 42.53 -63.29
CA LEU A 6 -24.52 43.28 -62.08
C LEU A 6 -25.16 42.36 -61.02
N PRO A 7 -24.90 42.59 -59.71
CA PRO A 7 -25.08 41.59 -58.67
C PRO A 7 -26.46 41.72 -58.00
N SER A 8 -27.15 40.60 -57.77
CA SER A 8 -28.30 40.57 -56.87
C SER A 8 -28.02 39.63 -55.70
N ARG A 9 -27.90 40.26 -54.54
CA ARG A 9 -27.89 39.66 -53.21
C ARG A 9 -29.23 38.95 -52.98
N PHE A 10 -29.23 37.63 -52.81
CA PHE A 10 -30.27 36.94 -52.04
C PHE A 10 -29.69 35.67 -51.42
N VAL A 11 -29.07 35.83 -50.24
CA VAL A 11 -28.80 34.69 -49.36
C VAL A 11 -30.13 34.25 -48.77
N ARG A 12 -30.66 33.11 -49.23
CA ARG A 12 -31.85 32.48 -48.64
C ARG A 12 -31.47 31.90 -47.28
N ARG A 13 -32.22 32.25 -46.25
CA ARG A 13 -32.16 31.80 -44.84
C ARG A 13 -32.11 30.27 -44.59
N ARG A 14 -32.11 29.43 -45.64
CA ARG A 14 -32.17 27.97 -45.55
C ARG A 14 -30.82 27.27 -45.63
N GLN A 15 -29.72 28.00 -45.82
CA GLN A 15 -28.38 27.42 -45.91
C GLN A 15 -27.56 27.48 -44.62
N LEU A 16 -28.15 27.91 -43.50
CA LEU A 16 -27.51 27.95 -42.18
C LEU A 16 -27.94 26.82 -41.23
N LEU A 17 -28.48 25.71 -41.75
CA LEU A 17 -28.85 24.52 -40.98
C LEU A 17 -28.24 23.21 -41.54
N LEU A 18 -27.13 23.30 -42.26
CA LEU A 18 -26.38 22.15 -42.77
C LEU A 18 -24.86 22.33 -42.56
N GLY A 19 -24.47 22.89 -41.40
CA GLY A 19 -23.07 23.16 -41.08
C GLY A 19 -22.65 22.79 -39.65
N SER A 20 -23.46 22.04 -38.91
CA SER A 20 -23.16 21.63 -37.52
C SER A 20 -23.35 20.12 -37.34
N ALA A 21 -22.58 19.32 -38.08
CA ALA A 21 -22.51 17.86 -37.87
C ALA A 21 -21.08 17.32 -37.98
N ALA A 22 -20.06 18.14 -37.74
CA ALA A 22 -18.65 17.74 -37.83
C ALA A 22 -17.83 18.08 -36.57
N GLY A 23 -18.45 18.13 -35.39
CA GLY A 23 -17.72 18.62 -34.22
C GLY A 23 -18.25 18.20 -32.87
N LEU A 24 -18.76 16.97 -32.68
CA LEU A 24 -19.05 16.42 -31.34
C LEU A 24 -18.83 14.89 -31.25
N GLY A 25 -17.95 14.31 -32.08
CA GLY A 25 -17.75 12.85 -32.13
C GLY A 25 -16.57 12.31 -31.32
N ALA A 26 -15.62 13.15 -30.88
CA ALA A 26 -14.30 12.68 -30.43
C ALA A 26 -13.90 13.15 -29.01
N ALA A 27 -14.86 13.40 -28.12
CA ALA A 27 -14.55 13.80 -26.74
C ALA A 27 -15.38 13.07 -25.67
N TRP A 28 -15.82 11.85 -25.97
CA TRP A 28 -16.40 10.93 -24.99
C TRP A 28 -15.48 9.70 -24.82
N LEU A 29 -14.19 9.94 -24.57
CA LEU A 29 -13.36 8.90 -23.96
C LEU A 29 -13.85 8.75 -22.51
N PRO A 30 -14.27 7.56 -22.05
CA PRO A 30 -14.79 7.39 -20.71
C PRO A 30 -13.65 7.63 -19.70
N ILE A 31 -13.69 8.77 -19.02
CA ILE A 31 -12.86 9.08 -17.83
C ILE A 31 -12.95 7.94 -16.79
N ASN A 32 -14.01 7.13 -16.84
CA ASN A 32 -14.23 5.99 -15.97
C ASN A 32 -13.29 4.80 -16.19
N LEU A 33 -12.67 4.62 -17.37
CA LEU A 33 -11.83 3.44 -17.62
C LEU A 33 -10.46 3.52 -16.90
N HIS A 34 -9.89 4.72 -16.79
CA HIS A 34 -8.62 4.93 -16.08
C HIS A 34 -8.76 4.81 -14.56
N ALA A 35 -9.90 5.23 -14.00
CA ALA A 35 -10.17 5.12 -12.58
C ALA A 35 -10.33 3.65 -12.12
N GLN A 36 -10.97 2.82 -12.94
CA GLN A 36 -11.18 1.38 -12.65
C GLN A 36 -9.84 0.61 -12.63
N VAL A 37 -8.94 0.86 -13.59
CA VAL A 37 -7.64 0.17 -13.65
C VAL A 37 -6.75 0.56 -12.47
N ALA A 38 -6.81 1.82 -12.02
CA ALA A 38 -6.01 2.30 -10.89
C ALA A 38 -6.43 1.68 -9.55
N PHE A 39 -7.72 1.45 -9.32
CA PHE A 39 -8.22 0.86 -8.08
C PHE A 39 -7.86 -0.63 -7.97
N ASP A 40 -8.00 -1.38 -9.06
CA ASP A 40 -7.69 -2.80 -9.12
C ASP A 40 -6.18 -3.09 -8.94
N GLN A 41 -5.32 -2.14 -9.33
CA GLN A 41 -3.88 -2.20 -9.03
C GLN A 41 -3.59 -1.99 -7.54
N LEU A 42 -4.41 -1.22 -6.84
CA LEU A 42 -4.20 -0.81 -5.45
C LEU A 42 -4.57 -1.90 -4.43
N LEU A 43 -5.39 -2.88 -4.85
CA LEU A 43 -5.87 -3.98 -4.01
C LEU A 43 -5.12 -5.31 -4.24
N LYS A 44 -4.17 -5.35 -5.18
CA LYS A 44 -3.38 -6.57 -5.43
C LYS A 44 -2.46 -6.86 -4.24
N PRO A 45 -2.38 -8.11 -3.76
CA PRO A 45 -1.47 -8.47 -2.68
C PRO A 45 -0.02 -8.17 -3.10
N ALA A 46 0.81 -7.79 -2.13
CA ALA A 46 2.20 -7.52 -2.41
C ALA A 46 2.92 -8.78 -2.93
N THR A 47 3.76 -8.57 -3.92
CA THR A 47 4.64 -9.62 -4.42
C THR A 47 5.77 -9.89 -3.44
N ALA A 48 6.29 -11.11 -3.43
CA ALA A 48 7.47 -11.47 -2.63
C ALA A 48 8.67 -10.53 -2.90
N ALA A 49 8.84 -10.08 -4.14
CA ALA A 49 9.90 -9.14 -4.51
C ALA A 49 9.74 -7.76 -3.84
N GLN A 50 8.51 -7.25 -3.73
CA GLN A 50 8.24 -5.97 -3.04
C GLN A 50 8.49 -6.09 -1.54
N VAL A 51 8.06 -7.20 -0.92
CA VAL A 51 8.35 -7.49 0.49
C VAL A 51 9.86 -7.57 0.71
N GLN A 52 10.57 -8.31 -0.15
CA GLN A 52 12.01 -8.48 -0.03
C GLN A 52 12.75 -7.15 -0.18
N ALA A 53 12.33 -6.28 -1.11
CA ALA A 53 12.93 -4.95 -1.25
C ALA A 53 12.83 -4.11 0.04
N ILE A 54 11.70 -4.16 0.74
CA ILE A 54 11.53 -3.46 2.03
C ILE A 54 12.40 -4.08 3.11
N VAL A 55 12.49 -5.41 3.13
CA VAL A 55 13.36 -6.13 4.07
C VAL A 55 14.83 -5.78 3.81
N ASP A 56 15.27 -5.77 2.56
CA ASP A 56 16.66 -5.46 2.18
C ASP A 56 17.01 -4.00 2.50
N GLU A 57 16.08 -3.07 2.23
CA GLU A 57 16.21 -1.67 2.61
C GLU A 57 16.33 -1.49 4.12
N PHE A 58 15.57 -2.27 4.90
CA PHE A 58 15.65 -2.25 6.36
C PHE A 58 16.92 -2.92 6.89
N LEU A 59 17.36 -4.02 6.28
CA LEU A 59 18.57 -4.72 6.73
C LEU A 59 19.83 -3.94 6.39
N LYS A 60 19.88 -3.21 5.26
CA LYS A 60 21.08 -2.52 4.77
C LYS A 60 22.33 -3.42 4.75
N GLY A 61 22.13 -4.72 4.49
CA GLY A 61 23.18 -5.74 4.52
C GLY A 61 23.47 -6.38 5.88
N ALA A 62 22.76 -6.01 6.95
CA ALA A 62 22.83 -6.70 8.24
C ALA A 62 22.12 -8.07 8.19
N SER A 63 22.65 -9.05 8.92
CA SER A 63 22.02 -10.35 9.09
C SER A 63 21.03 -10.30 10.26
N PRO A 64 19.74 -10.63 10.05
CA PRO A 64 18.76 -10.62 11.13
C PRO A 64 18.96 -11.79 12.09
N GLU A 65 18.87 -11.51 13.39
CA GLU A 65 18.88 -12.51 14.46
C GLU A 65 17.44 -12.89 14.84
N GLU A 66 17.13 -14.19 14.91
CA GLU A 66 15.79 -14.67 15.28
C GLU A 66 15.55 -14.72 16.81
N LYS A 67 16.60 -14.48 17.59
CA LYS A 67 16.55 -14.50 19.07
C LYS A 67 16.41 -13.08 19.60
N GLY A 68 15.75 -12.92 20.74
CA GLY A 68 15.60 -11.61 21.41
C GLY A 68 14.36 -10.81 20.98
N MET A 69 13.51 -11.36 20.11
CA MET A 69 12.20 -10.78 19.79
C MET A 69 11.12 -11.86 19.76
N LYS A 70 10.00 -11.59 20.41
CA LYS A 70 8.80 -12.41 20.39
C LYS A 70 7.68 -11.69 19.66
N LEU A 71 7.01 -12.44 18.80
CA LEU A 71 5.84 -11.99 18.04
C LEU A 71 4.64 -12.80 18.51
N GLU A 72 3.80 -12.16 19.31
CA GLU A 72 2.59 -12.73 19.89
C GLU A 72 1.39 -12.35 19.03
N MET A 73 0.74 -13.36 18.44
CA MET A 73 -0.52 -13.21 17.71
C MET A 73 -1.30 -14.53 17.73
N PRO A 74 -2.61 -14.50 17.51
CA PRO A 74 -3.38 -15.74 17.36
C PRO A 74 -3.00 -16.46 16.05
N ALA A 75 -3.07 -17.79 16.06
CA ALA A 75 -2.88 -18.60 14.85
C ALA A 75 -4.05 -18.47 13.87
N LEU A 76 -5.25 -18.16 14.38
CA LEU A 76 -6.47 -17.94 13.61
C LEU A 76 -7.03 -16.56 13.90
N GLY A 77 -7.20 -15.73 12.86
CA GLY A 77 -7.80 -14.41 12.98
C GLY A 77 -9.30 -14.45 12.77
N ASP A 78 -10.08 -14.53 13.85
CA ASP A 78 -11.55 -14.51 13.82
C ASP A 78 -12.12 -13.21 13.23
N ASN A 79 -11.40 -12.10 13.42
CA ASN A 79 -11.76 -10.80 12.87
C ASN A 79 -10.57 -10.20 12.09
N PRO A 80 -10.54 -10.38 10.75
CA PRO A 80 -9.44 -9.89 9.91
C PRO A 80 -9.37 -8.35 9.84
N ALA A 81 -10.42 -7.63 10.22
CA ALA A 81 -10.39 -6.17 10.28
C ALA A 81 -9.63 -5.61 11.51
N ALA A 82 -9.31 -6.45 12.49
CA ALA A 82 -8.71 -6.02 13.75
C ALA A 82 -7.90 -7.13 14.44
N VAL A 83 -6.94 -7.71 13.74
CA VAL A 83 -6.08 -8.78 14.29
C VAL A 83 -5.09 -8.20 15.29
N PRO A 84 -5.07 -8.65 16.56
CA PRO A 84 -4.09 -8.20 17.54
C PRO A 84 -2.70 -8.77 17.23
N VAL A 85 -1.71 -7.88 17.17
CA VAL A 85 -0.30 -8.21 16.99
C VAL A 85 0.49 -7.52 18.09
N LYS A 86 1.21 -8.31 18.88
CA LYS A 86 2.08 -7.82 19.95
C LYS A 86 3.52 -8.24 19.66
N VAL A 87 4.43 -7.28 19.72
CA VAL A 87 5.87 -7.49 19.57
C VAL A 87 6.51 -7.16 20.91
N VAL A 88 7.25 -8.12 21.46
CA VAL A 88 8.01 -7.97 22.70
C VAL A 88 9.47 -8.19 22.39
N LEU A 89 10.31 -7.19 22.67
CA LEU A 89 11.75 -7.31 22.51
C LEU A 89 12.37 -7.72 23.85
N ASP A 90 12.94 -8.92 23.89
CA ASP A 90 13.66 -9.46 25.04
C ASP A 90 15.09 -8.89 25.04
N LEU A 91 15.22 -7.60 25.34
CA LEU A 91 16.52 -6.94 25.47
C LEU A 91 17.08 -7.14 26.88
N PRO A 92 18.41 -7.35 27.02
CA PRO A 92 19.05 -7.29 28.32
C PRO A 92 18.76 -5.93 28.96
N ALA A 93 18.50 -5.91 30.26
CA ALA A 93 18.10 -4.71 31.02
C ALA A 93 19.21 -3.65 31.16
N SER A 94 20.30 -3.74 30.38
CA SER A 94 21.34 -2.71 30.35
C SER A 94 20.82 -1.50 29.60
N ASP A 95 20.90 -0.31 30.22
CA ASP A 95 20.47 0.97 29.66
C ASP A 95 21.15 1.35 28.34
N ASP A 96 22.22 0.64 27.96
CA ASP A 96 23.01 0.92 26.77
C ASP A 96 22.39 0.39 25.46
N VAL A 97 21.50 -0.61 25.52
CA VAL A 97 20.93 -1.24 24.32
C VAL A 97 19.43 -1.01 24.26
N TYR A 98 18.98 -0.29 23.24
CA TYR A 98 17.57 0.00 22.99
C TYR A 98 17.21 -0.20 21.52
N CYS A 99 15.95 -0.52 21.26
CA CYS A 99 15.41 -0.55 19.91
C CYS A 99 15.32 0.88 19.36
N GLN A 100 15.83 1.13 18.15
CA GLN A 100 15.69 2.43 17.48
C GLN A 100 14.48 2.45 16.54
N GLU A 101 14.26 1.36 15.82
CA GLU A 101 13.25 1.27 14.77
C GLU A 101 12.64 -0.13 14.77
N LEU A 102 11.31 -0.23 14.77
CA LEU A 102 10.56 -1.49 14.61
C LEU A 102 9.62 -1.36 13.42
N ILE A 103 9.69 -2.29 12.49
CA ILE A 103 8.73 -2.42 11.40
C ILE A 103 7.96 -3.73 11.51
N ILE A 104 6.68 -3.68 11.14
CA ILE A 104 5.81 -4.85 11.04
C ILE A 104 5.33 -4.94 9.60
N LEU A 105 5.55 -6.10 9.00
CA LEU A 105 5.22 -6.41 7.62
C LEU A 105 4.08 -7.43 7.56
N ALA A 106 3.04 -7.11 6.80
CA ALA A 106 1.95 -8.01 6.42
C ALA A 106 2.13 -8.39 4.95
N GLN A 107 2.77 -9.53 4.69
CA GLN A 107 3.33 -9.85 3.36
C GLN A 107 2.28 -10.03 2.26
N GLY A 108 1.07 -10.46 2.60
CA GLY A 108 -0.04 -10.63 1.67
C GLY A 108 -0.90 -9.37 1.50
N ASN A 109 -0.64 -8.29 2.25
CA ASN A 109 -1.38 -7.05 2.06
C ASN A 109 -0.86 -6.27 0.83
N PRO A 110 -1.69 -5.45 0.17
CA PRO A 110 -1.25 -4.62 -0.97
C PRO A 110 -0.18 -3.61 -0.57
N HIS A 111 -0.28 -3.12 0.66
CA HIS A 111 0.76 -2.36 1.33
C HIS A 111 1.40 -3.26 2.40
N PRO A 112 2.57 -3.85 2.12
CA PRO A 112 3.15 -4.84 3.02
C PRO A 112 3.74 -4.21 4.28
N LEU A 113 4.20 -2.96 4.23
CA LEU A 113 4.62 -2.22 5.42
C LEU A 113 3.40 -1.76 6.21
N ALA A 114 3.05 -2.48 7.26
CA ALA A 114 1.86 -2.21 8.05
C ALA A 114 2.09 -1.07 9.05
N CYS A 115 3.21 -1.11 9.77
CA CYS A 115 3.57 -0.11 10.78
C CYS A 115 5.08 0.10 10.83
N ARG A 116 5.49 1.32 11.18
CA ARG A 116 6.87 1.68 11.54
C ARG A 116 6.85 2.49 12.83
N PHE A 117 7.60 2.04 13.82
CA PHE A 117 7.81 2.70 15.10
C PHE A 117 9.24 3.16 15.21
N ASN A 118 9.43 4.38 15.68
CA ASN A 118 10.73 4.91 16.05
C ASN A 118 10.73 5.11 17.56
N PHE A 119 11.79 4.66 18.21
CA PHE A 119 11.94 4.79 19.65
C PHE A 119 13.16 5.65 19.96
N THR A 120 13.21 6.09 21.21
CA THR A 120 14.35 6.79 21.78
C THR A 120 14.80 6.01 23.02
N ALA A 121 16.00 6.30 23.51
CA ALA A 121 16.51 5.68 24.74
C ALA A 121 15.58 5.90 25.96
N LEU A 122 14.70 6.92 25.91
CA LEU A 122 13.74 7.24 26.97
C LEU A 122 12.41 6.47 26.86
N ALA A 123 12.22 5.62 25.85
CA ALA A 123 10.95 4.94 25.61
C ALA A 123 10.54 4.01 26.78
N GLY A 124 11.50 3.56 27.59
CA GLY A 124 11.26 2.83 28.86
C GLY A 124 10.63 1.44 28.72
N THR A 125 10.01 1.12 27.59
CA THR A 125 9.46 -0.18 27.26
C THR A 125 9.78 -0.54 25.82
N THR A 126 9.94 -1.84 25.59
CA THR A 126 10.28 -2.42 24.28
C THR A 126 9.16 -3.34 23.78
N GLU A 127 7.92 -2.99 24.14
CA GLU A 127 6.70 -3.69 23.77
C GLU A 127 5.83 -2.80 22.88
N VAL A 128 5.33 -3.36 21.78
CA VAL A 128 4.35 -2.71 20.90
C VAL A 128 3.18 -3.64 20.68
N ALA A 129 1.98 -3.12 20.90
CA ALA A 129 0.74 -3.81 20.56
C ALA A 129 -0.06 -2.97 19.56
N VAL A 130 -0.43 -3.58 18.44
CA VAL A 130 -1.25 -2.98 17.39
C VAL A 130 -2.36 -3.91 16.93
N ARG A 131 -3.36 -3.36 16.26
CA ARG A 131 -4.37 -4.13 15.55
C ARG A 131 -4.22 -3.91 14.05
N LEU A 132 -3.96 -4.98 13.31
CA LEU A 132 -3.75 -4.95 11.87
C LEU A 132 -5.00 -5.42 11.11
N ARG A 133 -5.22 -4.84 9.93
CA ARG A 133 -6.17 -5.33 8.93
C ARG A 133 -5.44 -6.28 8.00
N LEU A 134 -5.91 -7.52 7.89
CA LEU A 134 -5.32 -8.55 7.04
C LEU A 134 -6.30 -8.93 5.94
N ILE A 135 -5.83 -8.95 4.69
CA ILE A 135 -6.72 -9.23 3.54
C ILE A 135 -6.85 -10.74 3.25
N GLU A 136 -5.83 -11.51 3.60
CA GLU A 136 -5.72 -12.94 3.36
C GLU A 136 -4.82 -13.63 4.38
N THR A 137 -4.82 -14.96 4.33
CA THR A 137 -3.91 -15.81 5.11
C THR A 137 -2.49 -15.55 4.67
N GLN A 138 -1.64 -15.15 5.61
CA GLN A 138 -0.32 -14.62 5.27
C GLN A 138 0.66 -14.77 6.44
N THR A 139 1.92 -14.47 6.16
CA THR A 139 2.96 -14.39 7.19
C THR A 139 3.16 -12.94 7.60
N ILE A 140 3.13 -12.71 8.91
CA ILE A 140 3.53 -11.43 9.51
C ILE A 140 5.00 -11.52 9.88
N ARG A 141 5.78 -10.51 9.51
CA ARG A 141 7.20 -10.40 9.86
C ARG A 141 7.43 -9.11 10.62
N ALA A 142 8.03 -9.19 11.81
CA ALA A 142 8.54 -8.04 12.54
C ALA A 142 10.06 -7.97 12.36
N LEU A 143 10.59 -6.76 12.17
CA LEU A 143 12.02 -6.48 12.14
C LEU A 143 12.33 -5.30 13.05
N ALA A 144 13.28 -5.47 13.96
CA ALA A 144 13.67 -4.43 14.91
C ALA A 144 15.16 -4.11 14.77
N ARG A 145 15.51 -2.85 14.56
CA ARG A 145 16.89 -2.36 14.57
C ARG A 145 17.23 -1.84 15.96
N LEU A 146 18.33 -2.32 16.50
CA LEU A 146 18.89 -1.85 17.77
C LEU A 146 19.91 -0.75 17.53
N ASN A 147 20.24 0.00 18.59
CA ASN A 147 21.24 1.07 18.53
C ASN A 147 22.68 0.59 18.33
N ASP A 148 22.97 -0.67 18.62
CA ASP A 148 24.26 -1.31 18.35
C ASP A 148 24.42 -1.78 16.89
N GLY A 149 23.39 -1.60 16.06
CA GLY A 149 23.37 -1.99 14.65
C GLY A 149 22.86 -3.41 14.40
N ARG A 150 22.58 -4.21 15.43
CA ARG A 150 21.93 -5.51 15.25
C ARG A 150 20.50 -5.35 14.78
N VAL A 151 20.03 -6.32 14.02
CA VAL A 151 18.64 -6.42 13.58
C VAL A 151 18.05 -7.71 14.11
N LEU A 152 16.93 -7.62 14.79
CA LEU A 152 16.15 -8.77 15.25
C LEU A 152 15.00 -9.04 14.27
N SER A 153 14.63 -10.30 14.10
CA SER A 153 13.55 -10.75 13.22
C SER A 153 12.68 -11.76 13.92
N ALA A 154 11.37 -11.65 13.72
CA ALA A 154 10.40 -12.63 14.18
C ALA A 154 9.31 -12.75 13.13
N GLN A 155 8.83 -13.97 12.92
CA GLN A 155 7.80 -14.27 11.93
C GLN A 155 6.75 -15.17 12.53
N HIS A 156 5.51 -14.94 12.14
CA HIS A 156 4.39 -15.77 12.54
C HIS A 156 3.42 -15.89 11.38
N HIS A 157 2.99 -17.12 11.09
CA HIS A 157 1.99 -17.39 10.08
C HIS A 157 0.60 -17.31 10.71
N ILE A 158 -0.33 -16.60 10.07
CA ILE A 158 -1.71 -16.48 10.55
C ILE A 158 -2.67 -16.86 9.45
N THR A 159 -3.61 -17.74 9.80
CA THR A 159 -4.75 -18.06 8.95
C THR A 159 -5.89 -17.12 9.29
N VAL A 160 -6.41 -16.41 8.29
CA VAL A 160 -7.62 -15.61 8.43
C VAL A 160 -8.71 -16.19 7.56
N THR A 161 -9.90 -16.29 8.12
CA THR A 161 -11.09 -16.58 7.34
C THR A 161 -11.32 -15.37 6.44
N ALA A 162 -11.30 -15.57 5.12
CA ALA A 162 -11.36 -14.48 4.13
C ALA A 162 -12.38 -13.42 4.54
N GLY A 163 -11.91 -12.21 4.87
CA GLY A 163 -12.79 -11.18 5.38
C GLY A 163 -12.13 -9.80 5.43
N GLY A 164 -12.87 -8.79 4.97
CA GLY A 164 -12.76 -7.44 5.51
C GLY A 164 -11.89 -6.42 4.78
N CYS A 165 -11.16 -6.76 3.71
CA CYS A 165 -10.80 -5.76 2.69
C CYS A 165 -11.82 -5.89 1.58
N GLY A 166 -12.82 -5.00 1.61
CA GLY A 166 -14.06 -5.10 0.84
C GLY A 166 -13.87 -5.60 -0.59
N MET A 167 -14.51 -6.74 -0.87
CA MET A 167 -15.19 -6.93 -2.15
C MET A 167 -16.30 -5.88 -2.27
#